data_AF-A0A8D8BND1-F1
#
_entry.id   AF-A0A8D8BND1-F1
#
_cell.length_a   1.000
_cell.length_b   1.000
_cell.length_c   1.000
_cell.angle_alpha   90.00
_cell.angle_beta   90.00
_cell.angle_gamma   90.00
#
_symmetry.space_group_name_H-M   'P 1'
#
loop_
_entity.id
_entity.type
_entity.pdbx_description
1 polymer ?
#
loop_
_entity_poly.entity_id
_entity_poly.type
_entity_poly.pdbx_seq_one_letter_code
_entity_poly.pdbx_strand_id
1 'polypeptide(L)'
;MAADLAPRIDFSKLKCFPELDGEKNKIVTKAFLESAQNVIDSIESFGILFSPIVKDMRGNVKRLEAKYNENDKAFHYLEDLILCDSKGNEISNAFDTVTEGLLWLKRALEMIERFFRNILDDTTCSDNVKHLLKKAYEDALLPYHGFFAQKGFQVLHHYVPTRTALLGSSQTNNNNIVALKTFLITFRANIDHINAFFEANNLNKTYKV
;
A
#
# COMPACT_ATOMS: atom_id res chain seq x y z
N MET A 1 23.01 5.65 27.94
CA MET A 1 22.88 5.86 26.49
C MET A 1 21.92 4.81 25.97
N ALA A 2 20.74 5.20 25.48
CA ALA A 2 19.91 4.26 24.74
C ALA A 2 20.67 3.92 23.45
N ALA A 3 20.88 2.63 23.18
CA ALA A 3 21.43 2.22 21.88
C ALA A 3 20.50 2.79 20.80
N ASP A 4 21.07 3.46 19.80
CA ASP A 4 20.30 3.99 18.67
C ASP A 4 19.75 2.79 17.90
N LEU A 5 18.49 2.44 18.18
CA LEU A 5 17.82 1.31 17.55
C LEU A 5 17.66 1.64 16.07
N ALA A 6 18.15 0.73 15.21
CA ALA A 6 17.97 0.87 13.77
C ALA A 6 16.47 1.06 13.44
N PRO A 7 16.14 1.95 12.49
CA PRO A 7 14.77 2.18 12.10
C PRO A 7 14.14 0.89 11.57
N ARG A 8 12.87 0.65 11.88
CA ARG A 8 12.11 -0.46 11.28
C ARG A 8 11.96 -0.29 9.77
N ILE A 9 11.94 0.95 9.28
CA ILE A 9 11.85 1.25 7.85
C ILE A 9 13.02 2.13 7.43
N ASP A 10 13.81 1.61 6.50
CA ASP A 10 14.84 2.38 5.79
C ASP A 10 14.34 2.69 4.38
N PHE A 11 13.70 3.85 4.21
CA PHE A 11 13.14 4.31 2.94
C PHE A 11 14.20 4.47 1.84
N SER A 12 15.48 4.61 2.20
CA SER A 12 16.56 4.67 1.20
C SER A 12 16.82 3.32 0.52
N LYS A 13 16.35 2.22 1.13
CA LYS A 13 16.46 0.86 0.60
C LYS A 13 15.19 0.35 -0.06
N LEU A 14 14.07 1.06 0.08
CA LEU A 14 12.81 0.66 -0.56
C LEU A 14 12.86 1.00 -2.04
N LYS A 15 12.36 0.08 -2.87
CA LYS A 15 12.16 0.36 -4.29
C LYS A 15 10.99 1.32 -4.49
N CYS A 16 11.28 2.54 -4.95
CA CYS A 16 10.24 3.51 -5.34
C CYS A 16 9.27 2.89 -6.35
N PHE A 17 7.99 3.26 -6.25
CA PHE A 17 7.00 2.91 -7.26
C PHE A 17 7.42 3.46 -8.64
N PRO A 18 7.12 2.75 -9.74
CA PRO A 18 7.56 3.17 -11.07
C PRO A 18 6.91 4.50 -11.47
N GLU A 19 7.63 5.29 -12.27
CA GLU A 19 6.97 6.35 -13.03
C GLU A 19 6.03 5.74 -14.07
N LEU A 20 5.01 6.50 -14.46
CA LEU A 20 4.16 6.10 -15.57
C LEU A 20 4.98 6.07 -16.85
N ASP A 21 4.71 5.08 -17.70
CA ASP A 21 5.27 5.04 -19.05
C ASP A 21 4.87 6.32 -19.82
N GLY A 22 5.85 7.09 -20.28
CA GLY A 22 5.61 8.41 -20.87
C GLY A 22 4.80 8.38 -22.17
N GLU A 23 4.81 7.27 -22.91
CA GLU A 23 4.06 7.14 -24.16
C GLU A 23 2.69 6.50 -23.93
N LYS A 24 2.62 5.50 -23.05
CA LYS A 24 1.39 4.73 -22.81
C LYS A 24 0.54 5.29 -21.69
N ASN A 25 1.11 6.12 -20.82
CA ASN A 25 0.51 6.58 -19.58
C ASN A 25 0.00 5.41 -18.72
N LYS A 26 0.86 4.41 -18.51
CA LYS A 26 0.54 3.14 -17.84
C LYS A 26 1.60 2.72 -16.84
N ILE A 27 1.21 1.87 -15.89
CA ILE A 27 2.10 1.34 -14.85
C ILE A 27 2.71 0.01 -15.30
N VAL A 28 4.04 -0.11 -15.29
CA VAL A 28 4.71 -1.40 -15.53
C VAL A 28 4.40 -2.37 -14.38
N THR A 29 3.69 -3.46 -14.69
CA THR A 29 3.12 -4.40 -13.70
C THR A 29 4.18 -4.93 -12.74
N LYS A 30 5.28 -5.46 -13.27
CA LYS A 30 6.34 -6.08 -12.47
C LYS A 30 6.97 -5.08 -11.50
N ALA A 31 7.23 -3.85 -11.95
CA ALA A 31 7.82 -2.82 -11.11
C ALA A 31 6.87 -2.40 -9.97
N PHE A 32 5.57 -2.28 -10.25
CA PHE A 32 4.56 -2.01 -9.23
C PHE A 32 4.48 -3.12 -8.17
N LEU A 33 4.47 -4.39 -8.59
CA LEU A 33 4.38 -5.53 -7.67
C LEU A 33 5.61 -5.62 -6.75
N GLU A 34 6.81 -5.40 -7.30
CA GLU A 34 8.04 -5.39 -6.51
C GLU A 34 8.05 -4.25 -5.46
N SER A 35 7.61 -3.05 -5.84
CA SER A 35 7.47 -1.92 -4.90
C SER A 35 6.40 -2.18 -3.83
N ALA A 36 5.25 -2.74 -4.22
CA ALA A 36 4.19 -3.13 -3.29
C ALA A 36 4.69 -4.17 -2.27
N GLN A 37 5.47 -5.16 -2.72
CA GLN A 37 6.06 -6.17 -1.82
C GLN A 37 7.01 -5.54 -0.80
N ASN A 38 7.86 -4.59 -1.20
CA ASN A 38 8.75 -3.85 -0.28
C ASN A 38 7.98 -3.05 0.78
N VAL A 39 6.83 -2.45 0.41
CA VAL A 39 5.95 -1.80 1.39
C VAL A 39 5.38 -2.83 2.37
N ILE A 40 4.91 -3.98 1.87
CA ILE A 40 4.36 -5.03 2.71
C ILE A 40 5.40 -5.58 3.70
N ASP A 41 6.64 -5.79 3.26
CA ASP A 41 7.73 -6.24 4.13
C ASP A 41 8.03 -5.21 5.23
N SER A 42 7.87 -3.91 4.93
CA SER A 42 7.96 -2.85 5.93
C SER A 42 6.85 -2.95 6.98
N ILE A 43 5.63 -3.30 6.60
CA ILE A 43 4.51 -3.52 7.53
C ILE A 43 4.69 -4.80 8.36
N GLU A 44 5.27 -5.86 7.79
CA GLU A 44 5.60 -7.09 8.53
C GLU A 44 6.55 -6.81 9.71
N SER A 45 7.44 -5.82 9.55
CA SER A 45 8.32 -5.38 10.63
C SER A 45 7.58 -4.82 11.85
N PHE A 46 6.28 -4.52 11.77
CA PHE A 46 5.50 -3.97 12.90
C PHE A 46 5.16 -5.06 13.93
N GLY A 47 5.34 -6.33 13.57
CA GLY A 47 5.21 -7.49 14.46
C GLY A 47 4.02 -8.39 14.13
N ILE A 48 3.95 -9.51 14.85
CA ILE A 48 3.03 -10.63 14.55
C ILE A 48 1.55 -10.27 14.55
N LEU A 49 1.15 -9.21 15.26
CA LEU A 49 -0.24 -8.72 15.26
C LEU A 49 -0.68 -8.18 13.89
N PHE A 50 0.26 -7.77 13.04
CA PHE A 50 0.00 -7.31 11.67
C PHE A 50 0.01 -8.45 10.64
N SER A 51 0.36 -9.69 11.04
CA SER A 51 0.43 -10.84 10.13
C SER A 51 -0.86 -11.11 9.35
N PRO A 52 -2.09 -10.95 9.89
CA PRO A 52 -3.31 -11.09 9.09
C PRO A 52 -3.38 -10.13 7.90
N ILE A 53 -2.98 -8.86 8.11
CA ILE A 53 -2.97 -7.83 7.05
C ILE A 53 -1.86 -8.12 6.03
N VAL A 54 -0.66 -8.46 6.50
CA VAL A 54 0.46 -8.84 5.62
C VAL A 54 0.07 -10.04 4.76
N LYS A 55 -0.59 -11.04 5.33
CA LYS A 55 -1.05 -12.22 4.59
C LYS A 55 -2.08 -11.86 3.52
N ASP A 56 -3.05 -11.00 3.85
CA ASP A 56 -4.05 -10.52 2.90
C ASP A 56 -3.39 -9.78 1.72
N MET A 57 -2.54 -8.79 2.01
CA MET A 57 -1.84 -8.02 0.98
C MET A 57 -0.93 -8.89 0.10
N ARG A 58 -0.15 -9.81 0.70
CA ARG A 58 0.68 -10.76 -0.06
C ARG A 58 -0.17 -11.71 -0.90
N GLY A 59 -1.34 -12.11 -0.41
CA GLY A 59 -2.29 -12.90 -1.19
C GLY A 59 -2.73 -12.17 -2.45
N ASN A 60 -3.08 -10.89 -2.32
CA ASN A 60 -3.44 -10.04 -3.45
C ASN A 60 -2.27 -9.87 -4.44
N VAL A 61 -1.06 -9.57 -3.96
CA VAL A 61 0.15 -9.48 -4.82
C VAL A 61 0.38 -10.79 -5.58
N LYS A 62 0.36 -11.94 -4.89
CA LYS A 62 0.53 -13.26 -5.52
C LYS A 62 -0.52 -13.55 -6.59
N ARG A 63 -1.77 -13.10 -6.38
CA ARG A 63 -2.84 -13.26 -7.39
C ARG A 63 -2.51 -12.46 -8.66
N LEU A 64 -2.04 -11.22 -8.52
CA LEU A 64 -1.58 -10.41 -9.66
C LEU A 64 -0.35 -11.01 -10.34
N GLU A 65 0.64 -11.47 -9.57
CA GLU A 65 1.85 -12.11 -10.11
C GLU A 65 1.52 -13.37 -10.90
N ALA A 66 0.61 -14.21 -10.39
CA ALA A 66 0.17 -15.40 -11.09
C ALA A 66 -0.44 -15.05 -12.45
N LYS A 67 -1.32 -14.03 -12.51
CA LYS A 67 -1.92 -13.58 -13.77
C LYS A 67 -0.89 -13.00 -14.73
N TYR A 68 0.02 -12.15 -14.22
CA TYR A 68 1.12 -11.60 -15.00
C TYR A 68 1.96 -12.69 -15.66
N ASN A 69 2.27 -13.76 -14.94
CA ASN A 69 3.09 -14.87 -15.43
C ASN A 69 2.40 -15.75 -16.49
N GLU A 70 1.08 -15.65 -16.67
CA GLU A 70 0.40 -16.34 -17.77
C GLU A 70 0.83 -15.79 -19.15
N ASN A 71 1.08 -14.47 -19.24
CA ASN A 71 1.54 -13.81 -20.45
C ASN A 71 2.16 -12.43 -20.13
N ASP A 72 3.42 -12.42 -19.75
CA ASP A 72 4.15 -11.23 -19.32
C ASP A 72 4.22 -10.12 -20.39
N LYS A 73 4.20 -10.49 -21.68
CA LYS A 73 4.13 -9.54 -22.80
C LYS A 73 2.77 -8.86 -22.89
N ALA A 74 1.68 -9.62 -22.79
CA ALA A 74 0.33 -9.06 -22.83
C ALA A 74 -0.01 -8.27 -21.56
N PHE A 75 0.59 -8.64 -20.43
CA PHE A 75 0.35 -8.04 -19.12
C PHE A 75 1.51 -7.17 -18.63
N HIS A 76 2.30 -6.64 -19.57
CA HIS A 76 3.40 -5.75 -19.27
C HIS A 76 2.95 -4.53 -18.44
N TYR A 77 1.76 -4.03 -18.74
CA TYR A 77 1.12 -2.95 -18.00
C TYR A 77 -0.04 -3.43 -17.13
N LEU A 78 -0.16 -2.82 -15.94
CA LEU A 78 -1.11 -3.22 -14.90
C LEU A 78 -2.55 -3.07 -15.39
N GLU A 79 -2.82 -2.02 -16.15
CA GLU A 79 -4.13 -1.71 -16.73
C GLU A 79 -4.58 -2.80 -17.71
N ASP A 80 -3.66 -3.30 -18.55
CA ASP A 80 -3.98 -4.34 -19.54
C ASP A 80 -4.31 -5.67 -18.87
N LEU A 81 -3.57 -6.01 -17.81
CA LEU A 81 -3.84 -7.16 -16.96
C LEU A 81 -5.25 -7.09 -16.35
N ILE A 82 -5.62 -5.93 -15.80
CA ILE A 82 -6.92 -5.74 -15.13
C ILE A 82 -8.09 -5.67 -16.13
N LEU A 83 -7.93 -5.03 -17.28
CA LEU A 83 -8.95 -5.05 -18.33
C LEU A 83 -9.17 -6.46 -18.90
N CYS A 84 -8.10 -7.26 -18.99
CA CYS A 84 -8.23 -8.65 -19.43
C CYS A 84 -9.00 -9.50 -18.41
N ASP A 85 -8.63 -9.42 -17.13
CA ASP A 85 -9.29 -10.16 -16.05
C ASP A 85 -10.77 -9.77 -15.88
N SER A 86 -11.08 -8.47 -15.88
CA SER A 86 -12.45 -7.97 -15.69
C SER A 86 -13.43 -8.44 -16.79
N LYS A 87 -12.97 -8.61 -18.04
CA LYS A 87 -13.79 -9.10 -19.16
C LYS A 87 -13.99 -10.61 -19.18
N GLY A 88 -13.08 -11.37 -18.57
CA GLY A 88 -13.09 -12.84 -18.60
C GLY A 88 -13.91 -13.50 -17.48
N ASN A 89 -14.37 -12.73 -16.50
CA ASN A 89 -14.84 -13.24 -15.21
C ASN A 89 -16.36 -13.22 -14.99
N GLU A 90 -17.18 -13.25 -16.04
CA GLU A 90 -18.65 -13.37 -15.89
C GLU A 90 -19.09 -14.69 -15.21
N ILE A 91 -18.19 -15.68 -15.09
CA ILE A 91 -18.48 -17.05 -14.61
C ILE A 91 -17.76 -17.38 -13.28
N SER A 92 -16.80 -16.55 -12.82
CA SER A 92 -16.01 -16.82 -11.61
C SER A 92 -16.58 -16.16 -10.36
N ASN A 93 -16.16 -16.61 -9.17
CA ASN A 93 -16.53 -15.96 -7.92
C ASN A 93 -16.00 -14.52 -7.92
N ALA A 94 -16.91 -13.54 -8.02
CA ALA A 94 -16.57 -12.12 -8.20
C ALA A 94 -15.63 -11.55 -7.12
N PHE A 95 -15.51 -12.22 -5.98
CA PHE A 95 -14.66 -11.87 -4.84
C PHE A 95 -13.22 -12.43 -4.90
N ASP A 96 -12.89 -13.29 -5.86
CA ASP A 96 -11.58 -13.94 -5.98
C ASP A 96 -10.86 -13.64 -7.31
N THR A 97 -11.26 -12.54 -7.96
CA THR A 97 -10.67 -12.11 -9.24
C THR A 97 -9.38 -11.33 -9.03
N VAL A 98 -8.55 -11.23 -10.07
CA VAL A 98 -7.31 -10.43 -10.03
C VAL A 98 -7.63 -8.95 -9.86
N THR A 99 -8.70 -8.50 -10.52
CA THR A 99 -9.26 -7.15 -10.40
C THR A 99 -9.66 -6.83 -8.96
N GLU A 100 -10.35 -7.77 -8.28
CA GLU A 100 -10.70 -7.62 -6.86
C GLU A 100 -9.46 -7.59 -5.97
N GLY A 101 -8.46 -8.43 -6.26
CA GLY A 101 -7.19 -8.41 -5.55
C GLY A 101 -6.50 -7.05 -5.60
N LEU A 102 -6.44 -6.42 -6.78
CA LEU A 102 -5.88 -5.08 -6.91
C LEU A 102 -6.74 -4.01 -6.23
N LEU A 103 -8.08 -4.15 -6.23
CA LEU A 103 -8.98 -3.24 -5.53
C LEU A 103 -8.67 -3.16 -4.03
N TRP A 104 -8.49 -4.31 -3.38
CA TRP A 104 -8.15 -4.34 -1.95
C TRP A 104 -6.70 -3.94 -1.70
N LEU A 105 -5.77 -4.37 -2.55
CA LEU A 105 -4.37 -3.97 -2.44
C LEU A 105 -4.19 -2.45 -2.56
N LYS A 106 -4.83 -1.79 -3.54
CA LYS A 106 -4.71 -0.33 -3.71
C LYS A 106 -5.26 0.43 -2.51
N ARG A 107 -6.33 -0.03 -1.86
CA ARG A 107 -6.90 0.60 -0.66
C ARG A 107 -5.98 0.49 0.55
N ALA A 108 -5.40 -0.70 0.75
CA ALA A 108 -4.43 -0.92 1.82
C ALA A 108 -3.16 -0.07 1.60
N LEU A 109 -2.63 -0.07 0.38
CA LEU A 109 -1.49 0.76 0.00
C LEU A 109 -1.79 2.25 0.14
N GLU A 110 -2.99 2.71 -0.23
CA GLU A 110 -3.40 4.10 -0.04
C GLU A 110 -3.44 4.51 1.44
N MET A 111 -3.96 3.66 2.31
CA MET A 111 -3.91 3.90 3.76
C MET A 111 -2.45 4.02 4.25
N ILE A 112 -1.56 3.14 3.79
CA ILE A 112 -0.15 3.15 4.19
C ILE A 112 0.56 4.43 3.68
N GLU A 113 0.33 4.81 2.42
CA GLU A 113 0.85 6.05 1.86
C GLU A 113 0.38 7.25 2.69
N ARG A 114 -0.92 7.34 2.98
CA ARG A 114 -1.50 8.44 3.77
C ARG A 114 -0.94 8.48 5.18
N PHE A 115 -0.69 7.32 5.79
CA PHE A 115 -0.09 7.25 7.11
C PHE A 115 1.34 7.82 7.10
N PHE A 116 2.15 7.43 6.13
CA PHE A 116 3.50 7.96 5.96
C PHE A 116 3.52 9.45 5.59
N ARG A 117 2.56 9.91 4.78
CA ARG A 117 2.35 11.33 4.49
C ARG A 117 2.00 12.12 5.75
N ASN A 118 1.03 11.63 6.52
CA ASN A 118 0.65 12.25 7.80
C ASN A 118 1.82 12.31 8.79
N ILE A 119 2.70 11.31 8.80
CA ILE A 119 3.94 11.32 9.59
C ILE A 119 4.91 12.41 9.12
N LEU A 120 5.08 12.56 7.80
CA LEU A 120 5.97 13.55 7.21
C LEU A 120 5.47 14.99 7.47
N ASP A 121 4.16 15.19 7.41
CA ASP A 121 3.51 16.49 7.55
C ASP A 121 3.25 16.89 9.01
N ASP A 122 3.36 15.95 9.96
CA ASP A 122 3.14 16.24 11.38
C ASP A 122 4.31 17.02 12.00
N THR A 123 4.10 18.34 12.10
CA THR A 123 5.06 19.30 12.64
C THR A 123 5.29 19.18 14.14
N THR A 124 4.46 18.43 14.87
CA THR A 124 4.66 18.22 16.31
C THR A 124 5.81 17.27 16.59
N CYS A 125 6.21 16.45 15.61
CA CYS A 125 7.24 15.42 15.74
C CYS A 125 7.00 14.46 16.94
N SER A 126 5.75 14.32 17.40
CA SER A 126 5.35 13.42 18.49
C SER A 126 5.75 11.95 18.25
N ASP A 127 6.30 11.27 19.27
CA ASP A 127 6.63 9.85 19.12
C ASP A 127 5.38 8.98 18.96
N ASN A 128 4.22 9.46 19.41
CA ASN A 128 2.93 8.78 19.28
C ASN A 128 2.24 9.10 17.93
N VAL A 129 2.29 8.13 17.01
CA VAL A 129 1.74 8.24 15.64
C VAL A 129 0.34 7.61 15.48
N LYS A 130 -0.30 7.16 16.55
CA LYS A 130 -1.58 6.42 16.49
C LYS A 130 -2.70 7.24 15.82
N HIS A 131 -2.75 8.52 16.11
CA HIS A 131 -3.74 9.43 15.55
C HIS A 131 -3.54 9.66 14.04
N LEU A 132 -2.29 9.65 13.57
CA LEU A 132 -1.94 9.76 12.14
C LEU A 132 -2.36 8.52 11.36
N LEU A 133 -2.20 7.33 11.96
CA LEU A 133 -2.69 6.06 11.40
C LEU A 133 -4.21 6.03 11.35
N LYS A 134 -4.88 6.48 12.43
CA LYS A 134 -6.35 6.56 12.48
C LYS A 134 -6.90 7.47 11.39
N LYS A 135 -6.32 8.65 11.19
CA LYS A 135 -6.71 9.56 10.10
C LYS A 135 -6.56 8.89 8.72
N ALA A 136 -5.43 8.25 8.47
CA ALA A 136 -5.19 7.53 7.21
C ALA A 136 -6.20 6.41 6.96
N TYR A 137 -6.59 5.68 8.01
CA TYR A 137 -7.62 4.65 7.95
C TYR A 137 -9.00 5.22 7.60
N GLU A 138 -9.39 6.31 8.26
CA GLU A 138 -10.66 7.00 8.03
C GLU A 138 -10.80 7.45 6.57
N ASP A 139 -9.72 7.96 5.99
CA ASP A 139 -9.71 8.47 4.62
C ASP A 139 -9.72 7.36 3.55
N ALA A 140 -9.08 6.21 3.80
CA ALA A 140 -8.79 5.22 2.75
C ALA A 140 -9.55 3.89 2.89
N LEU A 141 -9.72 3.35 4.09
CA LEU A 141 -10.23 1.99 4.30
C LEU A 141 -11.55 1.92 5.07
N LEU A 142 -11.82 2.88 5.97
CA LEU A 142 -13.07 2.93 6.73
C LEU A 142 -14.34 2.84 5.85
N PRO A 143 -14.43 3.50 4.67
CA PRO A 143 -15.62 3.39 3.82
C PRO A 143 -15.96 1.95 3.42
N TYR A 144 -14.96 1.07 3.38
CA TYR A 144 -15.05 -0.31 2.89
C TYR A 144 -14.99 -1.36 4.01
N HIS A 145 -14.79 -0.95 5.26
CA HIS A 145 -14.79 -1.86 6.41
C HIS A 145 -16.17 -1.86 7.07
N GLY A 146 -16.74 -3.05 7.25
CA GLY A 146 -17.89 -3.34 8.09
C GLY A 146 -17.50 -3.42 9.58
N PHE A 147 -18.46 -3.80 10.41
CA PHE A 147 -18.33 -3.74 11.87
C PHE A 147 -17.10 -4.50 12.40
N PHE A 148 -16.88 -5.74 11.94
CA PHE A 148 -15.77 -6.57 12.43
C PHE A 148 -14.41 -6.03 12.02
N ALA A 149 -14.25 -5.62 10.75
CA ALA A 149 -13.01 -5.04 10.25
C ALA A 149 -12.69 -3.71 10.96
N GLN A 150 -13.69 -2.88 11.25
CA GLN A 150 -13.53 -1.67 12.06
C GLN A 150 -13.08 -1.98 13.50
N LYS A 151 -13.65 -3.01 14.14
CA LYS A 151 -13.21 -3.45 15.48
C LYS A 151 -11.78 -3.99 15.48
N GLY A 152 -11.40 -4.73 14.45
CA GLY A 152 -10.02 -5.17 14.25
C GLY A 152 -9.05 -3.99 14.21
N PHE A 153 -9.38 -2.94 13.45
CA PHE A 153 -8.56 -1.72 13.39
C PHE A 153 -8.46 -1.00 14.75
N GLN A 154 -9.58 -0.87 15.48
CA GLN A 154 -9.61 -0.26 16.81
C GLN A 154 -8.66 -0.94 17.79
N VAL A 155 -8.44 -2.26 17.67
CA VAL A 155 -7.44 -2.95 18.48
C VAL A 155 -6.04 -2.75 17.91
N LEU A 156 -5.85 -3.02 16.63
CA LEU A 156 -4.53 -3.11 16.02
C LEU A 156 -3.76 -1.78 16.03
N HIS A 157 -4.44 -0.65 15.82
CA HIS A 157 -3.76 0.65 15.73
C HIS A 157 -3.01 1.03 17.02
N HIS A 158 -3.37 0.45 18.17
CA HIS A 158 -2.64 0.66 19.43
C HIS A 158 -1.22 0.10 19.43
N TYR A 159 -0.93 -0.85 18.52
CA TYR A 159 0.34 -1.56 18.39
C TYR A 159 1.22 -1.04 17.25
N VAL A 160 0.82 0.06 16.58
CA VAL A 160 1.71 0.71 15.61
C VAL A 160 3.00 1.16 16.31
N PRO A 161 4.18 0.92 15.71
CA PRO A 161 5.44 1.38 16.29
C PRO A 161 5.46 2.92 16.41
N THR A 162 6.25 3.43 17.35
CA THR A 162 6.41 4.88 17.52
C THR A 162 7.17 5.50 16.34
N ARG A 163 7.10 6.83 16.19
CA ARG A 163 7.83 7.55 15.14
C ARG A 163 9.31 7.19 15.14
N THR A 164 9.95 7.21 16.29
CA THR A 164 11.37 6.88 16.46
C THR A 164 11.65 5.42 16.08
N ALA A 165 10.76 4.49 16.43
CA ALA A 165 10.92 3.10 16.03
C ALA A 165 10.75 2.91 14.51
N LEU A 166 9.86 3.66 13.86
CA LEU A 166 9.63 3.59 12.42
C LEU A 166 10.79 4.20 11.64
N LEU A 167 11.16 5.43 11.97
CA LEU A 167 12.03 6.28 11.15
C LEU A 167 13.44 6.43 11.69
N GLY A 168 13.71 6.01 12.93
CA GLY A 168 14.92 6.36 13.67
C GLY A 168 14.79 7.72 14.35
N SER A 169 15.79 8.08 15.16
CA SER A 169 15.77 9.38 15.84
C SER A 169 15.89 10.54 14.84
N SER A 170 15.19 11.65 15.12
CA SER A 170 15.26 12.86 14.30
C SER A 170 16.67 13.44 14.19
N GLN A 171 17.53 13.16 15.18
CA GLN A 171 18.91 13.63 15.24
C GLN A 171 19.82 12.81 14.31
N THR A 172 19.51 11.53 14.09
CA THR A 172 20.39 10.60 13.39
C THR A 172 19.90 10.20 12.00
N ASN A 173 18.64 10.50 11.63
CA ASN A 173 18.06 9.94 10.40
C ASN A 173 17.39 10.92 9.43
N ASN A 174 17.95 12.13 9.27
CA ASN A 174 17.51 13.10 8.25
C ASN A 174 17.49 12.52 6.83
N ASN A 175 18.44 11.65 6.49
CA ASN A 175 18.49 10.99 5.19
C ASN A 175 17.26 10.10 4.93
N ASN A 176 16.77 9.41 5.96
CA ASN A 176 15.59 8.56 5.85
C ASN A 176 14.31 9.40 5.65
N ILE A 177 14.23 10.59 6.26
CA ILE A 177 13.12 11.54 6.01
C ILE A 177 13.14 12.07 4.58
N VAL A 178 14.33 12.41 4.06
CA VAL A 178 14.47 12.83 2.65
C VAL A 178 14.08 11.68 1.71
N ALA A 179 14.54 10.46 1.99
CA ALA A 179 14.16 9.28 1.22
C ALA A 179 12.66 9.01 1.26
N LEU A 180 12.02 9.13 2.44
CA LEU A 180 10.57 9.04 2.59
C LEU A 180 9.85 10.07 1.72
N LYS A 181 10.28 11.34 1.75
CA LYS A 181 9.68 12.40 0.93
C LYS A 181 9.73 12.06 -0.55
N THR A 182 10.88 11.57 -1.04
CA THR A 182 11.04 11.14 -2.44
C THR A 182 10.18 9.92 -2.76
N PHE A 183 10.20 8.90 -1.92
CA PHE A 183 9.43 7.67 -2.08
C PHE A 183 7.92 7.95 -2.21
N LEU A 184 7.40 8.88 -1.40
CA LEU A 184 6.00 9.24 -1.40
C LEU A 184 5.54 9.96 -2.69
N ILE A 185 6.45 10.51 -3.50
CA ILE A 185 6.06 11.17 -4.77
C ILE A 185 5.50 10.13 -5.74
N THR A 186 6.29 9.10 -6.06
CA THR A 186 5.84 8.09 -7.04
C THR A 186 4.82 7.14 -6.45
N PHE A 187 4.86 6.89 -5.13
CA PHE A 187 3.83 6.09 -4.46
C PHE A 187 2.44 6.73 -4.62
N ARG A 188 2.31 8.02 -4.31
CA ARG A 188 1.05 8.76 -4.49
C ARG A 188 0.61 8.80 -5.95
N ALA A 189 1.52 9.07 -6.87
CA ALA A 189 1.21 9.09 -8.31
C ALA A 189 0.61 7.76 -8.81
N ASN A 190 1.16 6.62 -8.36
CA ASN A 190 0.64 5.29 -8.73
C ASN A 190 -0.75 5.06 -8.14
N ILE A 191 -0.96 5.39 -6.86
CA ILE A 191 -2.27 5.22 -6.19
C ILE A 191 -3.34 6.08 -6.87
N ASP A 192 -3.04 7.35 -7.17
CA ASP A 192 -3.98 8.25 -7.80
C ASP A 192 -4.32 7.79 -9.23
N HIS A 193 -3.32 7.32 -9.99
CA HIS A 193 -3.52 6.76 -11.32
C HIS A 193 -4.39 5.50 -11.30
N ILE A 194 -4.10 4.55 -10.40
CA ILE A 194 -4.91 3.33 -10.27
C ILE A 194 -6.34 3.67 -9.83
N ASN A 195 -6.51 4.60 -8.88
CA ASN A 195 -7.85 5.04 -8.47
C ASN A 195 -8.62 5.64 -9.64
N ALA A 196 -8.02 6.56 -10.41
CA ALA A 196 -8.64 7.14 -11.59
C ALA A 196 -8.99 6.08 -12.65
N PHE A 197 -8.09 5.13 -12.89
CA PHE A 197 -8.33 4.00 -13.80
C PHE A 197 -9.50 3.13 -13.35
N PHE A 198 -9.61 2.81 -12.05
CA PHE A 198 -10.72 2.02 -11.51
C PHE A 198 -12.06 2.74 -11.65
N GLU A 199 -12.11 4.05 -11.39
CA GLU A 199 -13.32 4.85 -11.58
C GLU A 199 -13.73 4.90 -13.06
N ALA A 200 -12.78 5.23 -13.96
CA ALA A 200 -13.04 5.36 -15.39
C ALA A 200 -13.57 4.07 -16.04
N ASN A 201 -13.29 2.90 -15.43
CA ASN A 201 -13.71 1.59 -15.93
C ASN A 201 -14.81 0.94 -15.08
N ASN A 202 -15.43 1.66 -14.13
CA ASN A 202 -16.46 1.16 -13.23
C ASN A 202 -16.03 -0.08 -12.41
N LEU A 203 -14.76 -0.15 -12.02
CA LEU A 203 -14.17 -1.25 -11.25
C LEU A 203 -14.09 -0.95 -9.74
N ASN A 204 -14.34 0.30 -9.30
CA ASN A 204 -14.28 0.67 -7.88
C ASN A 204 -15.56 0.27 -7.12
N LYS A 205 -15.71 -1.03 -6.81
CA LYS A 205 -16.87 -1.54 -6.07
C LYS A 205 -16.89 -1.04 -4.62
N THR A 206 -18.02 -0.54 -4.11
CA THR A 206 -18.10 0.12 -2.79
C THR A 206 -18.66 -0.76 -1.66
N TYR A 207 -18.68 -2.09 -1.84
CA TYR A 207 -19.17 -2.99 -0.80
C TYR A 207 -18.23 -3.02 0.42
N LYS A 208 -18.77 -3.46 1.57
CA LYS A 208 -18.03 -3.55 2.82
C LYS A 208 -17.70 -4.99 3.18
N VAL A 209 -16.53 -5.19 3.82
CA VAL A 209 -16.07 -6.48 4.40
C VAL A 209 -16.18 -6.51 5.91
#